data_AF-A0A494WYX7-F1
#
_entry.id   AF-A0A494WYX7-F1
#
_cell.length_a   1.000
_cell.length_b   1.000
_cell.length_c   1.000
_cell.angle_alpha   90.00
_cell.angle_beta   90.00
_cell.angle_gamma   90.00
#
_symmetry.space_group_name_H-M   'P 1'
#
loop_
_entity.id
_entity.type
_entity.pdbx_description
1 polymer ?
#
loop_
_entity_poly.entity_id
_entity_poly.type
_entity_poly.pdbx_seq_one_letter_code
_entity_poly.pdbx_strand_id
1 'polypeptide(L)'
;MTFFKQATASGHGWEVWSCWRPRTGYPVGGDLCYAYKGNDKLYISVVDVLGHGEEAHRCAEGLHRVLEERREDLPGVYGDIERVAARIRGCTLFLGTLDNATLSYIMVGNIRGWMIGDKRLEFLPGQPGVVGGRRLVPVIRNVRIDDYALVIVCSDGIRRSFVPDRGDGHLWRQDGLYLAVTIMEKYGVPEDDASVLVGRRCT
;
A
#
# COMPACT_ATOMS: atom_id res chain seq x y z
N MET A 1 8.80 20.43 2.66
CA MET A 1 9.24 19.46 3.69
C MET A 1 8.37 18.22 3.49
N THR A 2 8.92 17.15 2.93
CA THR A 2 8.18 15.91 2.67
C THR A 2 7.89 15.25 4.01
N PHE A 3 6.62 15.14 4.38
CA PHE A 3 6.22 14.50 5.64
C PHE A 3 6.30 12.99 5.50
N PHE A 4 7.47 12.42 5.81
CA PHE A 4 7.63 10.99 5.98
C PHE A 4 6.99 10.60 7.31
N LYS A 5 5.74 10.15 7.30
CA LYS A 5 5.22 9.42 8.45
C LYS A 5 5.41 7.92 8.17
N GLN A 6 5.99 7.27 9.15
CA GLN A 6 6.53 5.92 9.05
C GLN A 6 5.56 4.96 9.73
N ALA A 7 5.06 3.97 9.00
CA ALA A 7 4.52 2.78 9.62
C ALA A 7 5.64 1.74 9.61
N THR A 8 6.27 1.51 10.76
CA THR A 8 7.11 0.33 10.95
C THR A 8 6.27 -0.70 11.64
N ALA A 9 5.88 -1.74 10.93
CA ALA A 9 5.32 -2.93 11.53
C ALA A 9 6.29 -4.08 11.25
N SER A 10 6.72 -4.74 12.31
CA SER A 10 7.49 -5.98 12.20
C SER A 10 6.69 -7.13 12.81
N GLY A 11 6.73 -8.27 12.14
CA GLY A 11 6.00 -9.46 12.57
C GLY A 11 6.07 -10.55 11.52
N HIS A 12 6.10 -11.80 11.99
CA HIS A 12 5.97 -12.97 11.11
C HIS A 12 7.01 -13.02 9.98
N GLY A 13 8.25 -12.62 10.28
CA GLY A 13 9.35 -12.60 9.30
C GLY A 13 9.29 -11.42 8.32
N TRP A 14 8.53 -10.36 8.62
CA TRP A 14 8.43 -9.17 7.79
C TRP A 14 8.76 -7.90 8.56
N GLU A 15 9.36 -6.95 7.85
CA GLU A 15 9.46 -5.53 8.19
C GLU A 15 8.81 -4.71 7.08
N VAL A 16 8.05 -3.68 7.46
CA VAL A 16 7.36 -2.80 6.52
C VAL A 16 7.77 -1.36 6.78
N TRP A 17 7.96 -0.60 5.70
CA TRP A 17 8.22 0.83 5.70
C TRP A 17 7.28 1.48 4.70
N SER A 18 6.96 2.75 4.94
CA SER A 18 6.18 3.53 4.02
C SER A 18 6.60 5.00 4.07
N CYS A 19 6.36 5.68 2.96
CA CYS A 19 6.36 7.13 2.90
C CYS A 19 5.15 7.62 2.11
N TRP A 20 4.70 8.82 2.40
CA TRP A 20 3.71 9.51 1.58
C TRP A 20 3.95 11.01 1.60
N ARG A 21 3.30 11.72 0.69
CA ARG A 21 3.38 13.17 0.57
C ARG A 21 2.06 13.69 0.00
N PRO A 22 1.53 14.81 0.51
CA PRO A 22 0.40 15.45 -0.14
C PRO A 22 0.78 16.04 -1.52
N ARG A 23 -0.24 16.36 -2.30
CA ARG A 23 -0.16 17.20 -3.49
C ARG A 23 0.55 18.51 -3.15
N THR A 24 1.40 18.96 -4.06
CA THR A 24 2.16 20.21 -3.88
C THR A 24 1.22 21.39 -3.67
N GLY A 25 1.46 22.17 -2.62
CA GLY A 25 0.60 23.30 -2.23
C GLY A 25 -0.50 22.95 -1.22
N TYR A 26 -0.69 21.68 -0.88
CA TYR A 26 -1.62 21.24 0.17
C TYR A 26 -0.86 20.82 1.43
N PRO A 27 -1.35 21.17 2.64
CA PRO A 27 -0.70 20.79 3.89
C PRO A 27 -0.94 19.32 4.25
N VAL A 28 -2.00 18.70 3.70
CA VAL A 28 -2.44 17.32 3.95
C VAL A 28 -2.99 16.70 2.67
N GLY A 29 -3.09 15.37 2.65
CA GLY A 29 -3.53 14.57 1.49
C GLY A 29 -4.39 13.38 1.88
N GLY A 30 -5.00 12.76 0.88
CA GLY A 30 -5.88 11.59 0.98
C GLY A 30 -5.18 10.23 0.98
N ASP A 31 -3.88 10.19 0.69
CA ASP A 31 -3.09 8.95 0.75
C ASP A 31 -2.84 8.47 2.19
N LEU A 32 -2.95 7.16 2.40
CA LEU A 32 -2.68 6.50 3.67
C LEU A 32 -1.97 5.17 3.45
N CYS A 33 -0.81 4.99 4.11
CA CYS A 33 -0.19 3.68 4.32
C CYS A 33 -0.40 3.24 5.76
N TYR A 34 -0.74 1.96 5.97
CA TYR A 34 -0.87 1.40 7.30
C TYR A 34 -0.45 -0.07 7.33
N ALA A 35 0.07 -0.51 8.48
CA ALA A 35 0.41 -1.89 8.71
C ALA A 35 0.17 -2.25 10.18
N TYR A 36 -0.33 -3.46 10.44
CA TYR A 36 -0.53 -3.97 11.79
C TYR A 36 -0.30 -5.48 11.85
N LYS A 37 0.23 -5.93 13.00
CA LYS A 37 0.45 -7.33 13.28
C LYS A 37 -0.87 -7.97 13.76
N GLY A 38 -1.34 -8.99 13.04
CA GLY A 38 -2.35 -9.93 13.54
C GLY A 38 -1.68 -11.17 14.14
N ASN A 39 -2.48 -12.17 14.52
CA ASN A 39 -2.03 -13.38 15.19
C ASN A 39 -0.95 -14.14 14.41
N ASP A 40 -1.18 -14.43 13.12
CA ASP A 40 -0.26 -15.24 12.29
C ASP A 40 0.27 -14.50 11.05
N LYS A 41 -0.22 -13.28 10.80
CA LYS A 41 0.05 -12.53 9.57
C LYS A 41 0.26 -11.05 9.85
N LEU A 42 1.01 -10.39 8.98
CA LEU A 42 1.14 -8.94 8.97
C LEU A 42 0.16 -8.36 7.94
N TYR A 43 -0.73 -7.48 8.38
CA TYR A 43 -1.64 -6.76 7.51
C TYR A 43 -0.96 -5.49 7.02
N ILE A 44 -1.09 -5.21 5.72
CA ILE A 44 -0.55 -4.03 5.06
C ILE A 44 -1.61 -3.41 4.14
N SER A 45 -1.66 -2.08 4.08
CA SER A 45 -2.58 -1.39 3.19
C SER A 45 -1.98 -0.10 2.63
N VAL A 46 -2.34 0.19 1.38
CA VAL A 46 -2.17 1.50 0.74
C VAL A 46 -3.56 1.93 0.28
N VAL A 47 -3.95 3.14 0.65
CA VAL A 47 -5.24 3.75 0.32
C VAL A 47 -4.97 5.09 -0.34
N ASP A 48 -5.66 5.35 -1.44
CA ASP A 48 -5.71 6.67 -2.08
C ASP A 48 -7.19 7.09 -2.12
N VAL A 49 -7.53 8.09 -1.32
CA VAL A 49 -8.89 8.63 -1.23
C VAL A 49 -9.13 9.59 -2.39
N LEU A 50 -10.28 9.45 -3.06
CA LEU A 50 -10.59 10.30 -4.20
C LEU A 50 -10.56 11.80 -3.87
N GLY A 51 -9.76 12.53 -4.65
CA GLY A 51 -9.51 13.97 -4.48
C GLY A 51 -8.21 14.23 -3.74
N HIS A 52 -8.07 15.43 -3.16
CA HIS A 52 -6.87 15.82 -2.40
C HIS A 52 -7.25 16.86 -1.34
N GLY A 53 -6.27 17.25 -0.52
CA GLY A 53 -6.43 18.28 0.51
C GLY A 53 -7.22 17.80 1.74
N GLU A 54 -7.76 18.75 2.49
CA GLU A 54 -8.34 18.55 3.82
C GLU A 54 -9.54 17.59 3.81
N GLU A 55 -10.37 17.64 2.78
CA GLU A 55 -11.52 16.75 2.63
C GLU A 55 -11.08 15.29 2.44
N ALA A 56 -10.13 15.05 1.53
CA ALA A 56 -9.59 13.72 1.28
C ALA A 56 -8.85 13.20 2.53
N HIS A 57 -8.12 14.08 3.22
CA HIS A 57 -7.46 13.77 4.47
C HIS A 57 -8.43 13.30 5.56
N ARG A 58 -9.53 14.05 5.81
CA ARG A 58 -10.55 13.65 6.81
C ARG A 58 -11.18 12.29 6.49
N CYS A 59 -11.36 12.01 5.21
CA CYS A 59 -11.84 10.71 4.74
C CYS A 59 -10.80 9.59 5.01
N ALA A 60 -9.51 9.85 4.73
CA ALA A 60 -8.42 8.93 5.02
C ALA A 60 -8.29 8.63 6.52
N GLU A 61 -8.48 9.63 7.40
CA GLU A 61 -8.54 9.42 8.85
C GLU A 61 -9.68 8.50 9.26
N GLY A 62 -10.84 8.60 8.62
CA GLY A 62 -11.97 7.69 8.84
C GLY A 62 -11.64 6.24 8.49
N LEU A 63 -10.92 6.03 7.38
CA LEU A 63 -10.45 4.70 6.96
C LEU A 63 -9.32 4.17 7.85
N HIS A 64 -8.44 5.06 8.33
CA HIS A 64 -7.40 4.71 9.29
C HIS A 64 -7.99 4.14 10.58
N ARG A 65 -9.07 4.75 11.11
CA ARG A 65 -9.75 4.24 12.32
C ARG A 65 -10.30 2.83 12.14
N VAL A 66 -10.78 2.48 10.95
CA VAL A 66 -11.20 1.09 10.64
C VAL A 66 -10.02 0.13 10.73
N LEU A 67 -8.87 0.52 10.18
CA LEU A 67 -7.66 -0.30 10.23
C LEU A 67 -7.10 -0.43 11.66
N GLU A 68 -7.31 0.57 12.50
CA GLU A 68 -6.94 0.54 13.92
C GLU A 68 -7.76 -0.47 14.75
N GLU A 69 -8.90 -0.96 14.23
CA GLU A 69 -9.68 -2.05 14.85
C GLU A 69 -8.98 -3.42 14.73
N ARG A 70 -7.98 -3.54 13.84
CA ARG A 70 -7.09 -4.72 13.70
C ARG A 70 -7.80 -6.07 13.56
N ARG A 71 -8.92 -6.08 12.86
CA ARG A 71 -9.63 -7.29 12.47
C ARG A 71 -8.70 -8.24 11.69
N GLU A 72 -8.83 -9.54 11.91
CA GLU A 72 -7.90 -10.55 11.36
C GLU A 72 -8.49 -11.42 10.25
N ASP A 73 -9.52 -10.95 9.56
CA ASP A 73 -10.03 -11.57 8.35
C ASP A 73 -9.96 -10.59 7.17
N LEU A 74 -9.08 -10.87 6.20
CA LEU A 74 -8.88 -10.02 5.01
C LEU A 74 -10.19 -9.59 4.32
N PRO A 75 -11.20 -10.47 4.09
CA PRO A 75 -12.48 -10.06 3.51
C PRO A 75 -13.29 -9.15 4.44
N GLY A 76 -13.27 -9.40 5.75
CA GLY A 76 -13.96 -8.57 6.72
C GLY A 76 -13.34 -7.19 6.84
N VAL A 77 -12.01 -7.09 6.86
CA VAL A 77 -11.30 -5.79 6.83
C VAL A 77 -11.68 -5.00 5.58
N TYR A 78 -11.69 -5.65 4.40
CA TYR A 78 -12.19 -5.02 3.17
C TYR A 78 -13.65 -4.56 3.32
N GLY A 79 -14.52 -5.40 3.88
CA GLY A 79 -15.93 -5.06 4.09
C GLY A 79 -16.14 -3.88 5.04
N ASP A 80 -15.30 -3.74 6.06
CA ASP A 80 -15.34 -2.63 7.00
C ASP A 80 -14.87 -1.33 6.33
N ILE A 81 -13.78 -1.39 5.56
CA ILE A 81 -13.30 -0.30 4.72
C ILE A 81 -14.37 0.11 3.71
N GLU A 82 -14.98 -0.84 2.98
CA GLU A 82 -16.01 -0.58 1.97
C GLU A 82 -17.22 0.15 2.57
N ARG A 83 -17.67 -0.25 3.76
CA ARG A 83 -18.81 0.42 4.44
C ARG A 83 -18.51 1.87 4.80
N VAL A 84 -17.29 2.17 5.25
CA VAL A 84 -16.88 3.56 5.54
C VAL A 84 -16.69 4.32 4.25
N ALA A 85 -15.95 3.75 3.28
CA ALA A 85 -15.69 4.32 1.96
C ALA A 85 -16.98 4.72 1.23
N ALA A 86 -18.04 3.93 1.34
CA ALA A 86 -19.36 4.19 0.74
C ALA A 86 -20.09 5.41 1.31
N ARG A 87 -19.67 5.92 2.47
CA ARG A 87 -20.23 7.11 3.13
C ARG A 87 -19.35 8.35 2.96
N ILE A 88 -18.22 8.20 2.27
CA ILE A 88 -17.26 9.26 1.98
C ILE A 88 -17.05 9.35 0.46
N ARG A 89 -15.89 9.86 0.02
CA ARG A 89 -15.56 10.02 -1.40
C ARG A 89 -15.24 8.71 -2.12
N GLY A 90 -15.14 7.59 -1.41
CA GLY A 90 -14.54 6.36 -1.91
C GLY A 90 -13.02 6.43 -2.03
N CYS A 91 -12.40 5.29 -2.33
CA CYS A 91 -10.94 5.19 -2.46
C CYS A 91 -10.51 4.10 -3.44
N THR A 92 -9.27 4.18 -3.86
CA THR A 92 -8.51 3.06 -4.41
C THR A 92 -7.76 2.38 -3.26
N LEU A 93 -7.56 1.07 -3.36
CA LEU A 93 -7.13 0.26 -2.22
C LEU A 93 -6.20 -0.87 -2.66
N PHE A 94 -5.10 -1.02 -1.94
CA PHE A 94 -4.42 -2.28 -1.76
C PHE A 94 -4.56 -2.67 -0.29
N LEU A 95 -5.00 -3.90 -0.04
CA LEU A 95 -5.08 -4.51 1.27
C LEU A 95 -4.52 -5.93 1.18
N GLY A 96 -3.50 -6.23 1.96
CA GLY A 96 -2.82 -7.51 1.92
C GLY A 96 -2.48 -8.07 3.29
N THR A 97 -2.30 -9.38 3.34
CA THR A 97 -1.71 -10.11 4.46
C THR A 97 -0.45 -10.80 4.00
N LEU A 98 0.62 -10.63 4.76
CA LEU A 98 1.90 -11.30 4.59
C LEU A 98 2.05 -12.37 5.66
N ASP A 99 2.26 -13.60 5.24
CA ASP A 99 2.74 -14.68 6.11
C ASP A 99 4.09 -15.22 5.61
N ASN A 100 4.53 -16.36 6.14
CA ASN A 100 5.80 -16.99 5.80
C ASN A 100 5.84 -17.60 4.39
N ALA A 101 4.73 -17.67 3.64
CA ALA A 101 4.68 -18.37 2.36
C ALA A 101 3.90 -17.61 1.29
N THR A 102 2.98 -16.73 1.68
CA THR A 102 1.97 -16.17 0.79
C THR A 102 1.68 -14.71 1.11
N LEU A 103 1.64 -13.89 0.06
CA LEU A 103 0.96 -12.60 0.06
C LEU A 103 -0.47 -12.86 -0.44
N SER A 104 -1.46 -12.74 0.44
CA SER A 104 -2.87 -12.73 0.05
C SER A 104 -3.34 -11.28 -0.02
N TYR A 105 -3.95 -10.83 -1.12
CA TYR A 105 -4.32 -9.43 -1.25
C TYR A 105 -5.60 -9.18 -2.04
N ILE A 106 -6.20 -8.03 -1.77
CA ILE A 106 -7.28 -7.38 -2.54
C ILE A 106 -6.70 -6.07 -3.07
N MET A 107 -6.88 -5.80 -4.35
CA MET A 107 -6.46 -4.54 -4.97
C MET A 107 -7.57 -4.03 -5.88
N VAL A 108 -8.01 -2.80 -5.63
CA VAL A 108 -9.09 -2.12 -6.36
C VAL A 108 -8.62 -0.75 -6.81
N GLY A 109 -8.82 -0.44 -8.09
CA GLY A 109 -8.50 0.86 -8.67
C GLY A 109 -7.16 0.89 -9.40
N ASN A 110 -6.43 1.99 -9.25
CA ASN A 110 -5.21 2.37 -9.98
C ASN A 110 -3.91 2.13 -9.19
N ILE A 111 -3.99 1.62 -7.95
CA ILE A 111 -2.81 1.24 -7.16
C ILE A 111 -2.02 0.16 -7.90
N ARG A 112 -0.69 0.25 -7.83
CA ARG A 112 0.23 -0.68 -8.48
C ARG A 112 1.08 -1.36 -7.43
N GLY A 113 1.31 -2.65 -7.61
CA GLY A 113 2.16 -3.42 -6.71
C GLY A 113 3.04 -4.43 -7.44
N TRP A 114 4.16 -4.77 -6.81
CA TRP A 114 5.10 -5.77 -7.28
C TRP A 114 5.55 -6.65 -6.13
N MET A 115 5.72 -7.93 -6.44
CA MET A 115 6.43 -8.89 -5.62
C MET A 115 7.78 -9.18 -6.27
N ILE A 116 8.86 -8.99 -5.53
CA ILE A 116 10.24 -9.20 -5.98
C ILE A 116 10.85 -10.28 -5.10
N GLY A 117 11.37 -11.33 -5.71
CA GLY A 117 12.18 -12.36 -5.07
C GLY A 117 13.49 -12.54 -5.83
N ASP A 118 14.36 -13.41 -5.34
CA ASP A 118 15.67 -13.67 -5.95
C ASP A 118 15.58 -13.98 -7.45
N LYS A 119 14.58 -14.78 -7.86
CA LYS A 119 14.40 -15.25 -9.24
C LYS A 119 13.20 -14.66 -9.97
N ARG A 120 12.36 -13.88 -9.29
CA ARG A 120 11.05 -13.47 -9.81
C ARG A 120 10.80 -11.98 -9.57
N LEU A 121 10.30 -11.31 -10.60
CA LEU A 121 9.63 -10.02 -10.47
C LEU A 121 8.22 -10.21 -11.02
N GLU A 122 7.23 -10.08 -10.15
CA GLU A 122 5.82 -10.28 -10.48
C GLU A 122 5.05 -9.00 -10.22
N PHE A 123 4.33 -8.52 -11.23
CA PHE A 123 3.35 -7.45 -11.06
C PHE A 123 2.08 -8.01 -10.40
N LEU A 124 1.51 -7.28 -9.45
CA LEU A 124 0.29 -7.66 -8.73
C LEU A 124 -0.94 -7.11 -9.47
N PRO A 125 -1.75 -7.95 -10.16
CA PRO A 125 -2.95 -7.47 -10.83
C PRO A 125 -4.02 -6.99 -9.85
N GLY A 126 -4.63 -5.85 -10.18
CA GLY A 126 -5.79 -5.28 -9.49
C GLY A 126 -7.12 -5.51 -10.22
N GLN A 127 -8.22 -5.19 -9.54
CA GLN A 127 -9.56 -5.13 -10.11
C GLN A 127 -9.91 -3.66 -10.39
N PRO A 128 -10.46 -3.31 -11.57
CA PRO A 128 -10.90 -1.94 -11.82
C PRO A 128 -12.10 -1.60 -10.92
N GLY A 129 -12.12 -0.38 -10.37
CA GLY A 129 -13.22 0.10 -9.54
C GLY A 129 -12.79 1.13 -8.51
N VAL A 130 -13.76 1.51 -7.67
CA VAL A 130 -13.58 2.40 -6.52
C VAL A 130 -14.25 1.71 -5.33
N VAL A 131 -13.51 1.53 -4.24
CA VAL A 131 -14.06 1.02 -2.98
C VAL A 131 -15.01 2.07 -2.41
N GLY A 132 -16.21 1.65 -2.03
CA GLY A 132 -17.29 2.58 -1.64
C GLY A 132 -18.07 3.19 -2.80
N GLY A 133 -17.72 2.87 -4.05
CA GLY A 133 -18.52 3.21 -5.23
C GLY A 133 -19.69 2.25 -5.44
N ARG A 134 -19.82 1.70 -6.65
CA ARG A 134 -20.73 0.57 -6.88
C ARG A 134 -20.24 -0.64 -6.09
N ARG A 135 -21.16 -1.48 -5.60
CA ARG A 135 -20.80 -2.70 -4.87
C ARG A 135 -19.90 -3.59 -5.74
N LEU A 136 -18.75 -3.97 -5.19
CA LEU A 136 -17.78 -4.85 -5.84
C LEU A 136 -17.67 -6.13 -5.02
N VAL A 137 -17.57 -7.28 -5.70
CA VAL A 137 -17.10 -8.51 -5.05
C VAL A 137 -15.57 -8.46 -5.09
N PRO A 138 -14.87 -8.43 -3.95
CA PRO A 138 -13.43 -8.31 -3.93
C PRO A 138 -12.77 -9.58 -4.46
N VAL A 139 -11.84 -9.45 -5.39
CA VAL A 139 -11.01 -10.57 -5.86
C VAL A 139 -9.79 -10.71 -4.98
N ILE A 140 -9.75 -11.78 -4.19
CA ILE A 140 -8.59 -12.16 -3.38
C ILE A 140 -7.61 -12.95 -4.24
N ARG A 141 -6.36 -12.52 -4.25
CA ARG A 141 -5.27 -13.17 -4.98
C ARG A 141 -4.19 -13.61 -4.01
N ASN A 142 -3.51 -14.70 -4.36
CA ASN A 142 -2.42 -15.27 -3.57
C ASN A 142 -1.15 -15.32 -4.42
N VAL A 143 -0.07 -14.80 -3.88
CA VAL A 143 1.26 -14.81 -4.51
C VAL A 143 2.23 -15.51 -3.57
N ARG A 144 2.93 -16.52 -4.09
CA ARG A 144 3.95 -17.23 -3.33
C ARG A 144 5.13 -16.31 -3.03
N ILE A 145 5.61 -16.37 -1.81
CA ILE A 145 6.73 -15.60 -1.31
C ILE A 145 7.99 -16.45 -1.37
N ASP A 146 9.00 -15.95 -2.06
CA ASP A 146 10.35 -16.52 -2.08
C ASP A 146 11.15 -16.05 -0.86
N ASP A 147 12.28 -16.71 -0.58
CA ASP A 147 13.26 -16.20 0.37
C ASP A 147 13.81 -14.86 -0.13
N TYR A 148 14.13 -13.93 0.78
CA TYR A 148 14.57 -12.56 0.46
C TYR A 148 13.56 -11.75 -0.37
N ALA A 149 12.29 -11.91 -0.06
CA ALA A 149 11.19 -11.23 -0.74
C ALA A 149 11.06 -9.73 -0.39
N LEU A 150 10.64 -8.96 -1.38
CA LEU A 150 10.17 -7.58 -1.27
C LEU A 150 8.77 -7.45 -1.87
N VAL A 151 7.90 -6.73 -1.19
CA VAL A 151 6.66 -6.20 -1.77
C VAL A 151 6.78 -4.69 -1.88
N ILE A 152 6.44 -4.13 -3.04
CA ILE A 152 6.39 -2.69 -3.26
C ILE A 152 4.98 -2.36 -3.73
N VAL A 153 4.35 -1.36 -3.11
CA VAL A 153 3.03 -0.87 -3.49
C VAL A 153 3.07 0.65 -3.60
N CYS A 154 2.49 1.19 -4.66
CA CYS A 154 2.47 2.62 -4.96
C CYS A 154 1.06 3.06 -5.33
N SER A 155 0.63 4.23 -4.84
CA SER A 155 -0.51 4.95 -5.41
C SER A 155 -0.18 5.48 -6.81
N ASP A 156 -1.17 6.04 -7.51
CA ASP A 156 -0.98 6.62 -8.83
C ASP A 156 -0.26 7.98 -8.83
N GLY A 157 -0.10 8.59 -7.65
CA GLY A 157 0.86 9.65 -7.38
C GLY A 157 2.33 9.29 -7.66
N ILE A 158 2.63 8.02 -7.92
CA ILE A 158 3.93 7.57 -8.44
C ILE A 158 3.83 7.33 -9.95
N ARG A 159 4.68 8.00 -10.73
CA ARG A 159 4.74 7.94 -12.19
C ARG A 159 4.72 6.49 -12.70
N ARG A 160 3.92 6.25 -13.75
CA ARG A 160 3.81 4.93 -14.41
C ARG A 160 5.12 4.40 -14.98
N SER A 161 6.09 5.27 -15.25
CA SER A 161 7.44 4.89 -15.66
C SER A 161 8.25 4.19 -14.56
N PHE A 162 7.83 4.29 -13.29
CA PHE A 162 8.37 3.44 -12.25
C PHE A 162 7.92 2.00 -12.46
N VAL A 163 8.89 1.15 -12.76
CA VAL A 163 8.79 -0.30 -12.79
C VAL A 163 10.08 -0.82 -12.14
N PRO A 164 10.02 -1.69 -11.11
CA PRO A 164 11.22 -2.29 -10.56
C PRO A 164 12.01 -3.05 -11.63
N ASP A 165 13.33 -2.84 -11.67
CA ASP A 165 14.24 -3.60 -12.53
C ASP A 165 15.12 -4.53 -11.69
N ARG A 166 15.15 -5.83 -12.01
CA ARG A 166 16.03 -6.80 -11.34
C ARG A 166 17.52 -6.50 -11.53
N GLY A 167 17.89 -5.73 -12.55
CA GLY A 167 19.25 -5.22 -12.76
C GLY A 167 19.74 -4.29 -11.64
N ASP A 168 18.83 -3.62 -10.93
CA ASP A 168 19.14 -2.73 -9.80
C ASP A 168 19.35 -3.48 -8.48
N GLY A 169 20.03 -4.63 -8.52
CA GLY A 169 20.26 -5.51 -7.37
C GLY A 169 20.84 -4.82 -6.13
N HIS A 170 21.57 -3.71 -6.31
CA HIS A 170 22.08 -2.90 -5.22
C HIS A 170 20.98 -2.10 -4.50
N LEU A 171 20.02 -1.54 -5.25
CA LEU A 171 18.92 -0.74 -4.72
C LEU A 171 17.97 -1.61 -3.87
N TRP A 172 17.68 -2.84 -4.32
CA TRP A 172 16.81 -3.77 -3.59
C TRP A 172 17.40 -4.31 -2.29
N ARG A 173 18.73 -4.19 -2.10
CA ARG A 173 19.45 -4.57 -0.87
C ARG A 173 19.56 -3.43 0.15
N GLN A 174 19.23 -2.19 -0.22
CA GLN A 174 19.23 -1.05 0.71
C GLN A 174 18.09 -1.17 1.72
N ASP A 175 18.15 -0.41 2.81
CA ASP A 175 17.04 -0.33 3.77
C ASP A 175 15.68 -0.03 3.09
N GLY A 176 14.59 -0.59 3.61
CA GLY A 176 13.28 -0.49 2.99
C GLY A 176 12.73 0.93 2.96
N LEU A 177 13.07 1.76 3.96
CA LEU A 177 12.74 3.18 3.95
C LEU A 177 13.53 3.92 2.88
N TYR A 178 14.83 3.65 2.75
CA TYR A 178 15.64 4.26 1.69
C TYR A 178 15.06 3.98 0.31
N LEU A 179 14.59 2.75 0.08
CA LEU A 179 13.92 2.37 -1.15
C LEU A 179 12.62 3.18 -1.36
N ALA A 180 11.74 3.22 -0.36
CA ALA A 180 10.48 3.94 -0.45
C ALA A 180 10.69 5.44 -0.76
N VAL A 181 11.63 6.09 -0.06
CA VAL A 181 12.00 7.50 -0.27
C VAL A 181 12.60 7.71 -1.65
N THR A 182 13.50 6.84 -2.11
CA THR A 182 14.11 6.93 -3.44
C THR A 182 13.05 6.87 -4.54
N ILE A 183 12.05 5.97 -4.40
CA ILE A 183 10.95 5.88 -5.36
C ILE A 183 10.12 7.17 -5.33
N MET A 184 9.76 7.65 -4.14
CA MET A 184 9.00 8.89 -3.96
C MET A 184 9.69 10.10 -4.60
N GLU A 185 10.99 10.28 -4.36
CA GLU A 185 11.74 11.43 -4.86
C GLU A 185 11.94 11.40 -6.37
N LYS A 186 12.23 10.22 -6.94
CA LYS A 186 12.49 10.09 -8.38
C LYS A 186 11.21 10.04 -9.22
N TYR A 187 10.14 9.46 -8.68
CA TYR A 187 8.94 9.12 -9.44
C TYR A 187 7.65 9.73 -8.90
N GLY A 188 7.64 10.42 -7.77
CA GLY A 188 6.44 11.12 -7.29
C GLY A 188 6.03 12.27 -8.22
N VAL A 189 4.75 12.37 -8.58
CA VAL A 189 4.21 13.51 -9.35
C VAL A 189 3.82 14.65 -8.41
N PRO A 190 4.30 15.89 -8.59
CA PRO A 190 3.95 17.01 -7.71
C PRO A 190 2.46 17.34 -7.66
N GLU A 191 1.73 17.02 -8.72
CA GLU A 191 0.33 17.37 -8.93
C GLU A 191 -0.65 16.47 -8.17
N ASP A 192 -0.16 15.46 -7.45
CA ASP A 192 -0.98 14.50 -6.74
C ASP A 192 -0.45 14.15 -5.34
N ASP A 193 -1.35 13.62 -4.51
CA ASP A 193 -0.97 12.87 -3.32
C ASP A 193 -0.20 11.62 -3.78
N ALA A 194 0.83 11.22 -3.05
CA ALA A 194 1.67 10.08 -3.45
C ALA A 194 2.06 9.26 -2.23
N SER A 195 2.07 7.93 -2.39
CA SER A 195 2.46 6.99 -1.35
C SER A 195 3.23 5.79 -1.91
N VAL A 196 4.18 5.32 -1.11
CA VAL A 196 4.96 4.11 -1.37
C VAL A 196 5.00 3.28 -0.09
N LEU A 197 4.68 2.00 -0.19
CA LEU A 197 4.85 1.00 0.85
C LEU A 197 5.86 -0.04 0.37
N VAL A 198 6.82 -0.38 1.22
CA VAL A 198 7.82 -1.43 1.00
C VAL A 198 7.72 -2.41 2.16
N GLY A 199 7.47 -3.68 1.87
CA GLY A 199 7.65 -4.77 2.84
C GLY A 199 8.86 -5.61 2.45
N ARG A 200 9.68 -6.01 3.43
CA ARG A 200 10.80 -6.92 3.24
C ARG A 200 10.65 -8.13 4.14
N ARG A 201 10.96 -9.30 3.60
CA ARG A 201 11.10 -10.52 4.36
C ARG A 201 12.46 -10.53 5.09
N CYS A 202 12.40 -10.61 6.41
CA CYS A 202 13.55 -10.84 7.28
C CYS A 202 13.80 -12.35 7.34
N THR A 203 14.82 -12.81 6.65
CA THR A 203 15.36 -14.18 6.74
C THR A 203 16.47 -14.24 7.79
#